data_AF-K2AN40-F1
#
_entry.id   AF-K2AN40-F1
#
_cell.length_a   1.000
_cell.length_b   1.000
_cell.length_c   1.000
_cell.angle_alpha   90.00
_cell.angle_beta   90.00
_cell.angle_gamma   90.00
#
_symmetry.space_group_name_H-M   'P 1'
#
loop_
_entity.id
_entity.type
_entity.pdbx_description
1 polymer ?
#
loop_
_entity_poly.entity_id
_entity_poly.type
_entity_poly.pdbx_seq_one_letter_code
_entity_poly.pdbx_strand_id
1 'polypeptide(L)'
;VFRAAAPLESIIQSAGRCNREGNLGPAGGETCIFRLADSGMPDKTYSACAGHAIEMMKAAPDKIYHYNMFNEYYRQIINLYVDPDKKGIREAREKFNFETVNDLYRIIEKATVGLYVYCFNAESSELLDSLKYKKHLSRDDFRKMQMFTVQVYRDFINKNGQFCTSDPRGFIVWYGKYDRKMGLAAPNKEDEVLII
;
A
#
# COMPACT_ATOMS: atom_id res chain seq x y z
N VAL A 1 26.51 0.89 9.40
CA VAL A 1 25.11 1.29 9.07
C VAL A 1 24.35 1.58 10.35
N PHE A 2 23.69 2.73 10.45
CA PHE A 2 22.77 3.02 11.56
C PHE A 2 21.34 2.70 11.15
N ARG A 3 20.61 1.95 11.97
CA ARG A 3 19.24 1.53 11.68
C ARG A 3 18.35 1.77 12.90
N ALA A 4 17.26 2.50 12.71
CA ALA A 4 16.22 2.57 13.73
C ALA A 4 15.63 1.17 13.98
N ALA A 5 15.25 0.88 15.23
CA ALA A 5 14.65 -0.39 15.62
C ALA A 5 13.48 -0.75 14.71
N ALA A 6 13.47 -1.99 14.23
CA ALA A 6 12.55 -2.46 13.21
C ALA A 6 12.37 -3.99 13.34
N PRO A 7 11.40 -4.59 12.65
CA PRO A 7 11.32 -6.03 12.48
C PRO A 7 12.64 -6.63 11.96
N LEU A 8 12.90 -7.88 12.33
CA LEU A 8 14.16 -8.58 12.09
C LEU A 8 14.62 -8.52 10.62
N GLU A 9 13.70 -8.73 9.68
CA GLU A 9 13.96 -8.70 8.24
C GLU A 9 14.49 -7.34 7.75
N SER A 10 13.96 -6.25 8.30
CA SER A 10 14.41 -4.89 7.96
C SER A 10 15.81 -4.62 8.50
N ILE A 11 16.12 -5.15 9.68
CA ILE A 11 17.44 -5.03 10.30
C ILE A 11 18.47 -5.80 9.47
N ILE A 12 18.18 -7.05 9.12
CA ILE A 12 19.10 -7.91 8.37
C ILE A 12 19.31 -7.38 6.95
N GLN A 13 18.27 -6.86 6.30
CA GLN A 13 18.43 -6.20 5.00
C GLN A 13 19.37 -4.99 5.09
N SER A 14 19.31 -4.23 6.19
CA SER A 14 20.22 -3.11 6.44
C SER A 14 21.64 -3.59 6.73
N ALA A 15 21.78 -4.66 7.53
CA ALA A 15 23.06 -5.26 7.86
C ALA A 15 23.77 -5.87 6.64
N GLY A 16 23.02 -6.53 5.75
CA GLY A 16 23.55 -7.08 4.50
C GLY A 16 24.08 -6.01 3.54
N ARG A 17 23.60 -4.76 3.64
CA ARG A 17 24.17 -3.62 2.90
C ARG A 17 25.46 -3.08 3.54
N CYS A 18 25.75 -3.44 4.80
CA CYS A 18 26.88 -2.89 5.54
C CYS A 18 28.24 -3.39 5.04
N ASN A 19 28.32 -4.62 4.52
CA ASN A 19 29.51 -5.19 3.89
C ASN A 19 29.14 -5.87 2.56
N ARG A 20 28.42 -5.15 1.71
CA ARG A 20 27.80 -5.71 0.48
C ARG A 20 28.81 -6.40 -0.45
N GLU A 21 29.98 -5.80 -0.60
CA GLU A 21 31.04 -6.29 -1.50
C GLU A 21 32.05 -7.21 -0.79
N GLY A 22 31.87 -7.50 0.51
CA GLY A 22 32.76 -8.38 1.27
C GLY A 22 34.17 -7.82 1.55
N ASN A 23 34.47 -6.59 1.15
CA ASN A 23 35.82 -6.03 1.17
C ASN A 23 36.32 -5.53 2.55
N LEU A 24 35.49 -5.61 3.59
CA LEU A 24 35.84 -5.14 4.94
C LEU A 24 36.60 -6.17 5.81
N GLY A 25 37.01 -7.30 5.22
CA GLY A 25 37.79 -8.32 5.91
C GLY A 25 37.01 -9.05 7.02
N PRO A 26 37.71 -9.79 7.92
CA PRO A 26 37.07 -10.66 8.92
C PRO A 26 36.20 -9.93 9.95
N ALA A 27 36.50 -8.65 10.22
CA ALA A 27 35.72 -7.82 11.13
C ALA A 27 34.36 -7.40 10.53
N GLY A 28 34.21 -7.47 9.21
CA GLY A 28 32.97 -7.17 8.51
C GLY A 28 32.51 -5.71 8.66
N GLY A 29 31.22 -5.49 8.47
CA GLY A 29 30.59 -4.18 8.62
C GLY A 29 29.78 -4.10 9.92
N GLU A 30 29.78 -2.94 10.56
CA GLU A 30 29.05 -2.71 11.80
C GLU A 30 27.63 -2.17 11.57
N THR A 31 26.62 -2.81 12.17
CA THR A 31 25.23 -2.32 12.17
C THR A 31 24.81 -1.90 13.57
N CYS A 32 24.62 -0.60 13.78
CA CYS A 32 24.17 -0.04 15.04
C CYS A 32 22.64 0.15 15.02
N ILE A 33 21.95 -0.52 15.95
CA ILE A 33 20.49 -0.45 16.06
C ILE A 33 20.12 0.52 17.19
N PHE A 34 19.33 1.54 16.88
CA PHE A 34 18.96 2.58 17.85
C PHE A 34 17.44 2.81 17.91
N ARG A 35 16.97 3.45 18.97
CA ARG A 35 15.58 3.90 19.12
C ARG A 35 15.59 5.38 19.47
N LEU A 36 14.75 6.17 18.80
CA LEU A 36 14.56 7.57 19.18
C LEU A 36 13.63 7.63 20.38
N ALA A 37 13.86 8.59 21.28
CA ALA A 37 13.04 8.75 22.49
C ALA A 37 11.57 9.01 22.15
N ASP A 38 11.31 9.85 21.14
CA ASP A 38 9.96 10.30 20.74
C ASP A 38 9.56 9.85 19.33
N SER A 39 9.90 8.61 18.94
CA SER A 39 9.45 8.07 17.64
C SER A 39 8.20 7.20 17.75
N GLY A 40 7.22 7.48 16.89
CA GLY A 40 6.16 6.53 16.57
C GLY A 40 6.63 5.45 15.60
N MET A 41 6.04 4.26 15.71
CA MET A 41 6.16 3.20 14.72
C MET A 41 4.94 3.23 13.78
N PRO A 42 5.06 2.70 12.54
CA PRO A 42 3.98 2.71 11.55
C PRO A 42 2.64 2.18 12.08
N ASP A 43 2.68 1.07 12.84
CA ASP A 43 1.51 0.49 13.51
C ASP A 43 1.92 -0.37 14.73
N LYS A 44 0.90 -0.89 15.44
CA LYS A 44 1.09 -1.74 16.64
C LYS A 44 1.78 -3.06 16.32
N THR A 45 1.46 -3.69 15.20
CA THR A 45 2.06 -4.96 14.78
C THR A 45 3.53 -4.76 14.46
N TYR A 46 3.86 -3.72 13.69
CA TYR A 46 5.23 -3.32 13.40
C TYR A 46 6.02 -3.04 14.69
N SER A 47 5.41 -2.31 15.63
CA SER A 47 6.00 -2.04 16.95
C SER A 47 6.28 -3.31 17.74
N ALA A 48 5.32 -4.26 17.77
CA ALA A 48 5.47 -5.53 18.47
C ALA A 48 6.58 -6.38 17.83
N CYS A 49 6.58 -6.50 16.50
CA CYS A 49 7.62 -7.21 15.74
C CYS A 49 9.01 -6.61 15.98
N ALA A 50 9.13 -5.28 15.95
CA ALA A 50 10.39 -4.58 16.23
C ALA A 50 10.85 -4.79 17.67
N GLY A 51 9.95 -4.71 18.65
CA GLY A 51 10.26 -5.00 20.05
C GLY A 51 10.78 -6.43 20.24
N HIS A 52 10.05 -7.40 19.71
CA HIS A 52 10.37 -8.82 19.78
C HIS A 52 11.72 -9.14 19.12
N ALA A 53 12.02 -8.53 17.97
CA ALA A 53 13.31 -8.69 17.30
C ALA A 53 14.47 -8.21 18.20
N ILE A 54 14.32 -7.05 18.86
CA ILE A 54 15.33 -6.49 19.77
C ILE A 54 15.52 -7.39 21.00
N GLU A 55 14.44 -7.87 21.59
CA GLU A 55 14.49 -8.78 22.75
C GLU A 55 15.17 -10.10 22.39
N MET A 56 14.82 -10.69 21.25
CA MET A 56 15.44 -11.91 20.74
C MET A 56 16.95 -11.73 20.53
N MET A 57 17.38 -10.65 19.88
CA MET A 57 18.79 -10.35 19.64
C MET A 57 19.56 -10.11 20.94
N LYS A 58 18.95 -9.46 21.93
CA LYS A 58 19.56 -9.23 23.24
C LYS A 58 19.68 -10.51 24.06
N ALA A 59 18.65 -11.36 24.03
CA ALA A 59 18.61 -12.60 24.79
C ALA A 59 19.60 -13.66 24.25
N ALA A 60 19.86 -13.66 22.94
CA ALA A 60 20.79 -14.59 22.31
C ALA A 60 21.47 -13.95 21.08
N PRO A 61 22.52 -13.12 21.27
CA PRO A 61 23.22 -12.44 20.19
C PRO A 61 23.79 -13.40 19.14
N ASP A 62 24.32 -14.55 19.57
CA ASP A 62 24.92 -15.52 18.66
C ASP A 62 23.89 -16.19 17.75
N LYS A 63 22.64 -16.34 18.24
CA LYS A 63 21.54 -16.95 17.46
C LYS A 63 21.21 -16.19 16.19
N ILE A 64 21.58 -14.90 16.11
CA ILE A 64 21.33 -14.04 14.94
C ILE A 64 21.99 -14.57 13.68
N TYR A 65 23.11 -15.29 13.83
CA TYR A 65 23.89 -15.81 12.70
C TYR A 65 23.44 -17.21 12.26
N HIS A 66 22.46 -17.82 12.94
CA HIS A 66 21.98 -19.15 12.58
C HIS A 66 20.94 -19.10 11.47
N TYR A 67 21.02 -20.06 10.54
CA TYR A 67 20.11 -20.14 9.39
C TYR A 67 18.62 -20.27 9.78
N ASN A 68 18.32 -20.82 10.97
CA ASN A 68 16.96 -21.07 11.43
C ASN A 68 16.34 -19.90 12.23
N MET A 69 17.11 -18.85 12.52
CA MET A 69 16.68 -17.71 13.34
C MET A 69 15.41 -17.04 12.81
N PHE A 70 15.33 -16.88 11.49
CA PHE A 70 14.14 -16.30 10.84
C PHE A 70 12.88 -17.15 11.06
N ASN A 71 13.01 -18.47 11.00
CA ASN A 71 11.89 -19.38 11.22
C ASN A 71 11.42 -19.29 12.68
N GLU A 72 12.36 -19.24 13.63
CA GLU A 72 12.02 -19.07 15.05
C GLU A 72 11.34 -17.73 15.31
N TYR A 73 11.87 -16.65 14.74
CA TYR A 73 11.29 -15.31 14.81
C TYR A 73 9.85 -15.29 14.28
N TYR A 74 9.62 -15.69 13.02
CA TYR A 74 8.28 -15.64 12.44
C TYR A 74 7.31 -16.60 13.13
N ARG A 75 7.76 -17.79 13.58
CA ARG A 75 6.92 -18.70 14.36
C ARG A 75 6.44 -18.04 15.66
N GLN A 76 7.33 -17.36 16.38
CA GLN A 76 6.96 -16.63 17.59
C GLN A 76 6.06 -15.43 17.29
N ILE A 77 6.38 -14.65 16.25
CA ILE A 77 5.57 -13.50 15.86
C ILE A 77 4.14 -13.91 15.51
N ILE A 78 3.99 -14.95 14.68
CA ILE A 78 2.68 -15.44 14.27
C ILE A 78 1.90 -15.93 15.49
N ASN A 79 2.52 -16.72 16.37
CA ASN A 79 1.85 -17.25 17.55
C ASN A 79 1.46 -16.18 18.58
N LEU A 80 2.25 -15.11 18.72
CA LEU A 80 2.06 -14.10 19.77
C LEU A 80 1.23 -12.90 19.30
N TYR A 81 1.36 -12.51 18.04
CA TYR A 81 0.87 -11.21 17.57
C TYR A 81 -0.06 -11.29 16.34
N VAL A 82 -0.22 -12.46 15.72
CA VAL A 82 -1.04 -12.62 14.52
C VAL A 82 -2.19 -13.56 14.80
N ASP A 83 -3.41 -13.09 14.58
CA ASP A 83 -4.57 -13.98 14.41
C ASP A 83 -4.66 -14.38 12.93
N PRO A 84 -4.27 -15.62 12.56
CA PRO A 84 -4.18 -16.03 11.16
C PRO A 84 -5.54 -16.15 10.47
N ASP A 85 -6.64 -16.22 11.23
CA ASP A 85 -7.99 -16.34 10.69
C ASP A 85 -8.93 -15.28 11.25
N LYS A 86 -8.39 -14.08 11.53
CA LYS A 86 -9.14 -12.92 12.04
C LYS A 86 -10.41 -12.60 11.24
N LYS A 87 -10.42 -12.96 9.95
CA LYS A 87 -11.54 -12.73 9.03
C LYS A 87 -12.50 -13.92 8.88
N GLY A 88 -12.28 -15.04 9.58
CA GLY A 88 -13.12 -16.24 9.49
C GLY A 88 -13.13 -16.88 8.10
N ILE A 89 -12.05 -16.73 7.34
CA ILE A 89 -11.95 -17.24 5.97
C ILE A 89 -11.88 -18.78 5.99
N ARG A 90 -11.23 -19.37 7.01
CA ARG A 90 -11.11 -20.82 7.11
C ARG A 90 -12.48 -21.49 7.18
N GLU A 91 -13.37 -20.97 8.03
CA GLU A 91 -14.73 -21.50 8.18
C GLU A 91 -15.53 -21.39 6.88
N ALA A 92 -15.51 -20.23 6.22
CA ALA A 92 -16.21 -20.03 4.94
C ALA A 92 -15.68 -20.98 3.85
N ARG A 93 -14.36 -21.21 3.83
CA ARG A 93 -13.72 -22.14 2.90
C ARG A 93 -14.09 -23.60 3.19
N GLU A 94 -14.10 -24.02 4.45
CA GLU A 94 -14.50 -25.38 4.85
C GLU A 94 -15.95 -25.70 4.47
N LYS A 95 -16.82 -24.68 4.45
CA LYS A 95 -18.22 -24.77 4.01
C LYS A 95 -18.43 -24.57 2.49
N PHE A 96 -17.35 -24.42 1.71
CA PHE A 96 -17.41 -24.13 0.26
C PHE A 96 -18.20 -22.87 -0.11
N ASN A 97 -18.26 -21.88 0.79
CA ASN A 97 -18.95 -20.61 0.53
C ASN A 97 -18.01 -19.61 -0.17
N PHE A 98 -17.83 -19.81 -1.48
CA PHE A 98 -16.87 -19.04 -2.28
C PHE A 98 -17.21 -17.55 -2.40
N GLU A 99 -18.50 -17.20 -2.42
CA GLU A 99 -18.94 -15.80 -2.45
C GLU A 99 -18.49 -15.07 -1.17
N THR A 100 -18.72 -15.68 0.00
CA THR A 100 -18.25 -15.12 1.27
C THR A 100 -16.73 -15.05 1.34
N VAL A 101 -16.00 -16.05 0.84
CA VAL A 101 -14.53 -15.99 0.75
C VAL A 101 -14.07 -14.82 -0.13
N ASN A 102 -14.72 -14.62 -1.28
CA ASN A 102 -14.41 -13.50 -2.19
C ASN A 102 -14.62 -12.13 -1.53
N ASP A 103 -15.60 -12.02 -0.63
CA ASP A 103 -15.91 -10.75 0.03
C ASP A 103 -14.99 -10.47 1.23
N LEU A 104 -14.66 -11.50 2.00
CA LEU A 104 -13.81 -11.39 3.20
C LEU A 104 -12.33 -11.24 2.85
N TYR A 105 -11.84 -12.03 1.89
CA TYR A 105 -10.43 -12.06 1.56
C TYR A 105 -10.02 -10.90 0.66
N ARG A 106 -9.06 -10.10 1.15
CA ARG A 106 -8.41 -9.03 0.42
C ARG A 106 -6.92 -9.06 0.74
N ILE A 107 -6.07 -9.21 -0.27
CA ILE A 107 -4.61 -9.06 -0.12
C ILE A 107 -4.28 -7.61 0.24
N ILE A 108 -4.98 -6.67 -0.39
CA ILE A 108 -4.88 -5.23 -0.12
C ILE A 108 -6.20 -4.79 0.52
N GLU A 109 -6.19 -4.53 1.82
CA GLU A 109 -7.39 -4.13 2.59
C GLU A 109 -8.06 -2.88 2.03
N LYS A 110 -7.24 -1.87 1.68
CA LYS A 110 -7.70 -0.61 1.13
C LYS A 110 -7.38 -0.55 -0.36
N ALA A 111 -8.25 -1.15 -1.17
CA ALA A 111 -8.12 -1.09 -2.62
C ALA A 111 -8.25 0.36 -3.11
N THR A 112 -7.36 0.75 -4.03
CA THR A 112 -7.53 1.99 -4.79
C THR A 112 -8.54 1.79 -5.91
N VAL A 113 -9.09 2.90 -6.36
CA VAL A 113 -10.05 2.98 -7.47
C VAL A 113 -9.49 3.94 -8.50
N GLY A 114 -9.66 3.61 -9.77
CA GLY A 114 -9.27 4.50 -10.87
C GLY A 114 -10.26 5.66 -11.03
N LEU A 115 -9.73 6.88 -10.99
CA LEU A 115 -10.42 8.10 -11.42
C LEU A 115 -9.87 8.54 -12.78
N TYR A 116 -10.74 8.63 -13.77
CA TYR A 116 -10.41 9.24 -15.06
C TYR A 116 -10.41 10.76 -14.93
N VAL A 117 -9.29 11.41 -15.18
CA VAL A 117 -9.15 12.87 -15.05
C VAL A 117 -9.62 13.53 -16.34
N TYR A 118 -10.82 14.13 -16.32
CA TYR A 118 -11.38 14.80 -17.50
C TYR A 118 -10.55 16.01 -17.90
N CYS A 119 -10.24 16.89 -16.93
CA CYS A 119 -9.53 18.16 -17.15
C CYS A 119 -8.00 18.02 -17.09
N PHE A 120 -7.41 16.92 -17.59
CA PHE A 120 -5.96 16.76 -17.60
C PHE A 120 -5.29 17.55 -18.75
N ASN A 121 -5.81 17.39 -19.97
CA ASN A 121 -5.44 18.12 -21.18
C ASN A 121 -6.59 18.04 -22.22
N ALA A 122 -6.40 18.59 -23.43
CA ALA A 122 -7.42 18.49 -24.47
C ALA A 122 -7.71 17.03 -24.87
N GLU A 123 -6.67 16.20 -24.96
CA GLU A 123 -6.79 14.78 -25.33
C GLU A 123 -7.63 13.99 -24.33
N SER A 124 -7.53 14.27 -23.03
CA SER A 124 -8.34 13.59 -22.02
C SER A 124 -9.82 13.95 -22.13
N SER A 125 -10.14 15.22 -22.41
CA SER A 125 -11.52 15.64 -22.62
C SER A 125 -12.10 15.03 -23.90
N GLU A 126 -11.37 15.15 -25.01
CA GLU A 126 -11.77 14.61 -26.32
C GLU A 126 -11.94 13.09 -26.28
N LEU A 127 -11.05 12.37 -25.59
CA LEU A 127 -11.18 10.93 -25.43
C LEU A 127 -12.49 10.58 -24.72
N LEU A 128 -12.80 11.20 -23.58
CA LEU A 128 -14.05 10.91 -22.87
C LEU A 128 -15.28 11.28 -23.72
N ASP A 129 -15.24 12.41 -24.41
CA ASP A 129 -16.32 12.88 -25.27
C ASP A 129 -16.56 11.92 -26.44
N SER A 130 -15.50 11.39 -27.06
CA SER A 130 -15.60 10.36 -28.10
C SER A 130 -16.25 9.07 -27.61
N LEU A 131 -16.11 8.76 -26.32
CA LEU A 131 -16.68 7.57 -25.72
C LEU A 131 -18.16 7.75 -25.37
N LYS A 132 -18.70 8.97 -25.23
CA LYS A 132 -20.10 9.22 -24.82
C LYS A 132 -21.13 8.47 -25.68
N TYR A 133 -20.86 8.32 -26.97
CA TYR A 133 -21.76 7.65 -27.91
C TYR A 133 -21.64 6.11 -27.92
N LYS A 134 -20.65 5.55 -27.21
CA LYS A 134 -20.47 4.11 -27.12
C LYS A 134 -21.29 3.53 -25.97
N LYS A 135 -22.24 2.66 -26.31
CA LYS A 135 -23.03 1.89 -25.32
C LYS A 135 -22.16 0.99 -24.44
N HIS A 136 -21.12 0.39 -25.02
CA HIS A 136 -20.18 -0.48 -24.32
C HIS A 136 -18.74 -0.08 -24.63
N LEU A 137 -17.86 -0.13 -23.63
CA LEU A 137 -16.44 0.14 -23.77
C LEU A 137 -15.69 -1.16 -24.03
N SER A 138 -14.80 -1.12 -25.03
CA SER A 138 -13.89 -2.23 -25.32
C SER A 138 -12.67 -2.21 -24.40
N ARG A 139 -11.91 -3.31 -24.40
CA ARG A 139 -10.61 -3.39 -23.72
C ARG A 139 -9.64 -2.31 -24.22
N ASP A 140 -9.68 -1.99 -25.51
CA ASP A 140 -8.82 -0.95 -26.09
C ASP A 140 -9.22 0.45 -25.64
N ASP A 141 -10.51 0.70 -25.43
CA ASP A 141 -11.00 1.95 -24.84
C ASP A 141 -10.46 2.12 -23.42
N PHE A 142 -10.57 1.09 -22.57
CA PHE A 142 -9.99 1.12 -21.22
C PHE A 142 -8.46 1.29 -21.24
N ARG A 143 -7.76 0.65 -22.19
CA ARG A 143 -6.31 0.83 -22.36
C ARG A 143 -5.94 2.27 -22.71
N LYS A 144 -6.71 2.93 -23.56
CA LYS A 144 -6.52 4.36 -23.86
C LYS A 144 -6.81 5.21 -22.64
N MET A 145 -7.89 4.94 -21.92
CA MET A 145 -8.27 5.69 -20.72
C MET A 145 -7.25 5.60 -19.59
N GLN A 146 -6.50 4.50 -19.49
CA GLN A 146 -5.50 4.30 -18.44
C GLN A 146 -4.45 5.42 -18.37
N MET A 147 -4.10 6.08 -19.49
CA MET A 147 -3.11 7.16 -19.49
C MET A 147 -3.58 8.42 -18.75
N PHE A 148 -4.90 8.60 -18.62
CA PHE A 148 -5.52 9.70 -17.89
C PHE A 148 -6.20 9.23 -16.60
N THR A 149 -5.91 8.00 -16.14
CA THR A 149 -6.50 7.44 -14.94
C THR A 149 -5.51 7.46 -13.79
N VAL A 150 -5.93 7.99 -12.64
CA VAL A 150 -5.15 8.01 -11.41
C VAL A 150 -5.78 7.12 -10.35
N GLN A 151 -4.95 6.41 -9.60
CA GLN A 151 -5.39 5.52 -8.53
C GLN A 151 -5.52 6.29 -7.23
N VAL A 152 -6.72 6.26 -6.63
CA VAL A 152 -6.99 6.93 -5.35
C VAL A 152 -7.68 6.00 -4.36
N TYR A 153 -7.53 6.29 -3.07
CA TYR A 153 -8.33 5.61 -2.05
C TYR A 153 -9.79 6.06 -2.09
N ARG A 154 -10.70 5.17 -1.71
CA ARG A 154 -12.15 5.47 -1.65
C ARG A 154 -12.46 6.70 -0.78
N ASP A 155 -11.70 6.92 0.28
CA ASP A 155 -11.82 8.09 1.16
C ASP A 155 -11.62 9.43 0.42
N PHE A 156 -10.76 9.46 -0.61
CA PHE A 156 -10.59 10.65 -1.44
C PHE A 156 -11.86 10.96 -2.24
N ILE A 157 -12.49 9.94 -2.82
CA ILE A 157 -13.74 10.07 -3.57
C ILE A 157 -14.86 10.54 -2.64
N ASN A 158 -14.96 9.93 -1.45
CA ASN A 158 -15.98 10.29 -0.46
C ASN A 158 -15.87 11.77 -0.02
N LYS A 159 -14.65 12.30 0.10
CA LYS A 159 -14.41 13.70 0.47
C LYS A 159 -14.64 14.71 -0.66
N ASN A 160 -14.53 14.26 -1.92
CA ASN A 160 -14.57 15.11 -3.10
C ASN A 160 -15.69 14.69 -4.07
N GLY A 161 -16.76 14.08 -3.55
CA GLY A 161 -17.82 13.48 -4.36
C GLY A 161 -18.47 14.45 -5.33
N GLN A 162 -18.51 15.75 -5.02
CA GLN A 162 -19.03 16.81 -5.88
C GLN A 162 -18.27 16.97 -7.20
N PHE A 163 -17.02 16.49 -7.28
CA PHE A 163 -16.20 16.52 -8.49
C PHE A 163 -16.05 15.13 -9.15
N CYS A 164 -16.76 14.12 -8.62
CA CYS A 164 -16.69 12.74 -9.08
C CYS A 164 -18.05 12.31 -9.64
N THR A 165 -18.09 11.90 -10.91
CA THR A 165 -19.30 11.31 -11.52
C THR A 165 -19.05 9.86 -11.86
N SER A 166 -19.93 8.96 -11.41
CA SER A 166 -19.88 7.56 -11.80
C SER A 166 -20.52 7.38 -13.17
N ASP A 167 -19.80 6.75 -14.10
CA ASP A 167 -20.32 6.37 -15.40
C ASP A 167 -20.95 4.97 -15.32
N PRO A 168 -22.16 4.75 -15.89
CA PRO A 168 -22.83 3.45 -15.89
C PRO A 168 -22.00 2.29 -16.46
N ARG A 169 -20.97 2.59 -17.24
CA ARG A 169 -20.06 1.62 -17.87
C ARG A 169 -18.91 1.19 -16.94
N GLY A 170 -18.89 1.63 -15.69
CA GLY A 170 -18.06 1.06 -14.62
C GLY A 170 -16.77 1.82 -14.30
N PHE A 171 -16.69 3.11 -14.63
CA PHE A 171 -15.56 3.98 -14.26
C PHE A 171 -16.06 5.27 -13.61
N ILE A 172 -15.17 6.00 -12.95
CA ILE A 172 -15.50 7.26 -12.28
C ILE A 172 -14.69 8.38 -12.92
N VAL A 173 -15.34 9.49 -13.23
CA VAL A 173 -14.72 10.66 -13.84
C VAL A 173 -14.50 11.74 -12.78
N TRP A 174 -13.28 12.27 -12.75
CA TRP A 174 -12.90 13.44 -11.98
C TRP A 174 -12.96 14.69 -12.85
N TYR A 175 -13.81 15.65 -12.46
CA TYR A 175 -13.99 16.95 -13.11
C TYR A 175 -13.27 18.09 -12.39
N GLY A 176 -12.66 17.82 -11.22
CA GLY A 176 -11.90 18.83 -10.48
C GLY A 176 -10.55 19.14 -11.14
N LYS A 177 -9.79 20.02 -10.50
CA LYS A 177 -8.48 20.46 -11.02
C LYS A 177 -7.44 19.33 -10.93
N TYR A 178 -6.51 19.33 -11.88
CA TYR A 178 -5.32 18.51 -11.85
C TYR A 178 -4.08 19.40 -11.98
N ASP A 179 -3.21 19.37 -10.98
CA ASP A 179 -1.93 20.07 -10.99
C ASP A 179 -0.81 19.12 -11.45
N ARG A 180 0.03 19.54 -12.39
CA ARG A 180 1.09 18.67 -12.94
C ARG A 180 2.20 18.32 -11.94
N LYS A 181 2.38 19.11 -10.88
CA LYS A 181 3.39 18.92 -9.85
C LYS A 181 2.83 18.22 -8.61
N MET A 182 1.61 18.56 -8.21
CA MET A 182 0.96 18.08 -6.98
C MET A 182 -0.06 16.96 -7.21
N GLY A 183 -0.52 16.75 -8.44
CA GLY A 183 -1.54 15.76 -8.80
C GLY A 183 -2.97 16.28 -8.64
N LEU A 184 -3.89 15.42 -8.20
CA LEU A 184 -5.28 15.80 -7.99
C LEU A 184 -5.40 16.92 -6.95
N ALA A 185 -6.00 18.04 -7.35
CA ALA A 185 -6.26 19.17 -6.49
C ALA A 185 -7.78 19.34 -6.36
N ALA A 186 -8.31 19.16 -5.15
CA ALA A 186 -9.67 19.57 -4.85
C ALA A 186 -9.75 21.10 -5.02
N PRO A 187 -10.64 21.66 -5.86
CA PRO A 187 -10.87 23.09 -5.89
C PRO A 187 -11.23 23.60 -4.49
N ASN A 188 -10.71 24.77 -4.12
CA ASN A 188 -11.18 25.45 -2.91
C ASN A 188 -12.67 25.78 -3.10
N LYS A 189 -13.44 25.87 -2.00
CA LYS A 189 -14.88 26.21 -2.02
C LYS A 189 -15.23 27.52 -2.76
N GLU A 190 -14.24 28.30 -3.17
CA GLU A 190 -14.37 29.58 -3.88
C GLU A 190 -14.27 29.43 -5.41
N ASP A 191 -13.82 28.29 -5.93
CA ASP A 191 -13.81 28.01 -7.36
C ASP A 191 -15.16 27.38 -7.77
N GLU A 192 -16.23 28.18 -7.72
CA GLU A 192 -17.50 27.84 -8.38
C GLU A 192 -17.26 27.74 -9.89
N VAL A 193 -17.04 26.53 -10.39
CA VAL A 193 -17.18 26.24 -11.82
C VAL A 193 -18.64 25.86 -12.05
N LEU A 194 -19.35 26.70 -12.82
CA LEU A 194 -20.65 26.41 -13.40
C LEU A 194 -20.64 25.01 -14.01
N ILE A 195 -21.45 24.11 -13.46
CA ILE A 195 -21.88 22.92 -14.18
C ILE A 195 -23.01 23.39 -15.10
N ILE A 196 -22.73 23.44 -16.41
CA ILE A 196 -23.76 23.52 -17.47
C ILE A 196 -23.99 22.11 -17.97
#